data_AF-A0A963ZTB7-F1
#
_entry.id   AF-A0A963ZTB7-F1
#
_cell.length_a   1.000
_cell.length_b   1.000
_cell.length_c   1.000
_cell.angle_alpha   90.00
_cell.angle_beta   90.00
_cell.angle_gamma   90.00
#
_symmetry.space_group_name_H-M   'P 1'
#
loop_
_entity.id
_entity.type
_entity.pdbx_description
1 polymer ?
#
loop_
_entity_poly.entity_id
_entity_poly.type
_entity_poly.pdbx_seq_one_letter_code
_entity_poly.pdbx_strand_id
1 'polypeptide(L)' 'MKSIWIIFGFLLAGTGFMALILSMVGVQLSFLTFIDLPGPLFGFVTRLLMIVAGFVIVFMHTTRWREE' A
#
# COMPACT_ATOMS: atom_id res chain seq x y z
N MET A 1 -2.40 9.18 20.53
CA MET A 1 -1.42 8.50 19.64
C MET A 1 -2.03 7.47 18.68
N LYS A 2 -3.29 7.03 18.87
CA LYS A 2 -3.98 6.08 17.96
C LYS A 2 -4.25 6.64 16.55
N SER A 3 -4.51 7.95 16.41
CA SER A 3 -4.83 8.56 15.11
C SER A 3 -3.67 8.56 14.11
N ILE A 4 -2.42 8.67 14.59
CA ILE A 4 -1.24 8.70 13.71
C ILE A 4 -1.09 7.37 12.96
N TRP A 5 -1.37 6.24 13.62
CA TRP A 5 -1.30 4.92 12.99
C TRP A 5 -2.36 4.71 11.90
N ILE A 6 -3.56 5.25 12.12
CA ILE A 6 -4.66 5.19 11.15
C ILE A 6 -4.33 6.06 9.92
N ILE A 7 -3.79 7.26 10.13
CA ILE A 7 -3.34 8.15 9.06
C ILE A 7 -2.25 7.47 8.24
N PHE A 8 -1.28 6.82 8.90
CA PHE A 8 -0.21 6.10 8.22
C PHE A 8 -0.73 4.91 7.40
N GLY A 9 -1.65 4.12 7.96
CA GLY A 9 -2.30 3.03 7.23
C GLY A 9 -3.12 3.51 6.04
N PHE A 10 -3.84 4.63 6.18
CA PHE A 10 -4.60 5.24 5.10
C PHE A 10 -3.70 5.75 3.97
N LEU A 11 -2.59 6.43 4.30
CA LEU A 11 -1.60 6.87 3.32
C LEU A 11 -0.97 5.68 2.58
N LEU A 12 -0.62 4.61 3.29
CA LEU A 12 -0.02 3.42 2.70
C LEU A 12 -1.00 2.67 1.77
N ALA A 13 -2.25 2.52 2.20
CA ALA A 13 -3.30 1.91 1.39
C ALA A 13 -3.63 2.75 0.14
N GLY A 14 -3.75 4.07 0.30
CA GLY A 14 -4.01 5.01 -0.79
C GLY A 14 -2.88 5.05 -1.81
N THR A 15 -1.63 5.11 -1.37
CA THR A 15 -0.46 5.07 -2.26
C THR A 15 -0.30 3.72 -2.95
N GLY A 16 -0.55 2.61 -2.25
CA GLY A 16 -0.57 1.28 -2.86
C GLY A 16 -1.63 1.15 -3.94
N PHE A 17 -2.86 1.62 -3.67
CA PHE A 17 -3.97 1.60 -4.62
C PHE A 17 -3.68 2.45 -5.86
N MET A 18 -3.18 3.67 -5.66
CA MET A 18 -2.73 4.55 -6.74
C MET A 18 -1.64 3.88 -7.60
N ALA A 19 -0.68 3.21 -6.96
CA ALA A 19 0.38 2.49 -7.65
C ALA A 19 -0.14 1.30 -8.47
N LEU A 20 -1.17 0.58 -8.01
CA LEU A 20 -1.82 -0.48 -8.79
C LEU A 20 -2.52 0.08 -10.03
N ILE A 21 -3.30 1.16 -9.87
CA ILE A 21 -4.00 1.80 -11.01
C ILE A 21 -2.98 2.28 -12.05
N LEU A 22 -1.92 2.95 -11.62
CA LEU A 22 -0.83 3.37 -12.50
C LEU A 22 -0.21 2.15 -13.22
N SER A 23 0.02 1.06 -12.50
CA SER A 23 0.55 -0.18 -13.06
C SER A 23 -0.37 -0.81 -14.10
N MET A 24 -1.70 -0.67 -13.99
CA MET A 24 -2.65 -1.13 -15.01
C MET A 24 -2.58 -0.32 -16.30
N VAL A 25 -2.17 0.95 -16.22
CA VAL A 25 -1.96 1.85 -17.37
C VAL A 25 -0.53 1.73 -17.92
N GLY A 26 0.33 0.92 -17.28
CA GLY A 26 1.75 0.78 -17.63
C GLY A 26 2.63 1.94 -17.13
N VAL A 27 2.10 2.80 -16.26
CA VAL A 27 2.81 3.93 -15.67
C VAL A 27 3.35 3.51 -14.30
N GLN A 28 4.57 3.93 -13.98
CA GLN A 28 5.24 3.58 -12.72
C GLN A 28 5.53 4.86 -11.93
N LEU A 29 5.31 4.84 -10.61
CA LEU A 29 5.75 5.92 -9.74
C LEU A 29 7.28 5.97 -9.75
N SER A 30 7.88 7.15 -9.98
CA SER A 30 9.34 7.31 -10.10
C SER A 30 10.13 6.89 -8.85
N PHE A 31 9.50 6.88 -7.68
CA PHE A 31 10.06 6.37 -6.43
C PHE A 31 10.09 4.84 -6.33
N LEU A 32 9.26 4.15 -7.11
CA LEU A 32 9.02 2.71 -7.03
C LEU A 32 9.66 1.93 -8.19
N THR A 33 10.26 2.62 -9.16
CA THR A 33 11.01 2.04 -10.30
C THR A 33 12.18 1.18 -9.85
N PHE A 34 12.75 1.44 -8.67
CA PHE A 34 13.79 0.58 -8.07
C PHE A 34 13.30 -0.86 -7.82
N ILE A 35 11.99 -1.05 -7.64
CA ILE A 35 11.39 -2.37 -7.40
C ILE A 35 11.05 -3.09 -8.73
N ASP A 36 11.06 -2.36 -9.85
CA ASP A 36 10.86 -2.92 -11.19
C ASP A 36 12.18 -3.42 -11.83
N LEU A 37 13.34 -3.18 -11.20
CA LEU A 37 14.67 -3.69 -11.60
C LEU A 37 14.73 -5.21 -11.87
N PRO A 38 14.19 -6.09 -11.00
CA PRO A 38 14.19 -7.54 -11.24
C PRO A 38 13.13 -8.01 -12.25
N GLY A 39 12.25 -7.12 -12.72
CA GLY A 39 11.28 -7.39 -13.77
C GLY A 39 9.86 -6.91 -13.46
N PRO A 40 9.04 -6.69 -14.49
CA PRO A 40 7.70 -6.08 -14.36
C PRO A 40 6.72 -6.94 -13.54
N LEU A 41 6.89 -8.27 -13.51
CA LEU A 41 6.11 -9.16 -12.65
C LEU A 41 6.41 -8.93 -11.16
N PHE A 42 7.67 -8.68 -10.81
CA PHE A 42 8.09 -8.46 -9.42
C PHE A 42 7.57 -7.12 -8.89
N GLY A 43 7.58 -6.08 -9.72
CA GLY A 43 6.97 -4.79 -9.39
C GLY A 43 5.48 -4.89 -9.16
N PHE A 44 4.76 -5.69 -9.95
CA PHE A 44 3.33 -5.94 -9.76
C PHE A 44 3.04 -6.66 -8.43
N VAL A 45 3.76 -7.74 -8.13
CA VAL A 45 3.60 -8.50 -6.86
C VAL A 45 3.90 -7.62 -5.65
N THR A 46 4.92 -6.77 -5.74
CA THR A 46 5.29 -5.87 -4.64
C THR A 46 4.23 -4.78 -4.41
N ARG A 47 3.64 -4.23 -5.48
CA ARG A 47 2.49 -3.30 -5.37
C ARG A 47 1.28 -3.96 -4.72
N LEU A 48 1.01 -5.21 -5.07
CA LEU A 48 -0.07 -5.99 -4.45
C LEU A 48 0.18 -6.19 -2.95
N LEU A 49 1.40 -6.54 -2.55
CA LEU A 49 1.78 -6.69 -1.15
C LEU A 49 1.66 -5.39 -0.36
N MET A 50 2.01 -4.24 -0.95
CA MET A 50 1.85 -2.94 -0.28
C MET A 50 0.39 -2.62 0.05
N ILE A 51 -0.54 -2.94 -0.86
CA ILE A 51 -1.98 -2.74 -0.61
C ILE A 51 -2.47 -3.65 0.49
N VAL A 52 -2.12 -4.94 0.42
CA VAL A 52 -2.51 -5.92 1.45
C VAL A 52 -1.95 -5.51 2.81
N ALA A 53 -0.68 -5.10 2.88
CA ALA A 53 -0.06 -4.62 4.10
C ALA A 53 -0.75 -3.35 4.65
N GLY A 54 -1.08 -2.38 3.80
CA GLY A 54 -1.85 -1.19 4.17
C GLY A 54 -3.22 -1.54 4.75
N PHE A 55 -3.95 -2.43 4.10
CA PHE A 55 -5.25 -2.92 4.58
C PHE A 55 -5.13 -3.66 5.91
N VAL A 56 -4.12 -4.51 6.08
CA VAL A 56 -3.88 -5.24 7.34
C VAL A 56 -3.62 -4.28 8.50
N ILE A 57 -2.80 -3.24 8.29
CA ILE A 57 -2.52 -2.22 9.31
C ILE A 57 -3.79 -1.47 9.68
N VAL A 58 -4.57 -1.03 8.69
CA VAL A 58 -5.84 -0.33 8.93
C VAL A 58 -6.82 -1.24 9.67
N PHE A 59 -6.96 -2.49 9.24
CA PHE A 59 -7.87 -3.46 9.85
C PHE A 59 -7.49 -3.76 11.30
N MET A 60 -6.23 -4.09 11.58
CA MET A 60 -5.75 -4.33 12.96
C MET A 60 -6.01 -3.11 13.86
N HIS A 61 -5.80 -1.90 13.34
CA HIS A 61 -5.99 -0.69 14.11
C HIS A 61 -7.46 -0.29 14.28
N THR A 62 -8.32 -0.68 13.33
CA THR A 62 -9.78 -0.50 13.38
C THR A 62 -10.43 -1.53 14.32
N THR A 63 -9.97 -2.78 14.31
CA THR A 63 -10.43 -3.82 15.25
C THR A 63 -10.15 -3.40 16.69
N ARG A 64 -8.96 -2.83 16.95
CA ARG A 64 -8.59 -2.31 18.28
C ARG A 64 -9.34 -1.04 18.70
N TRP A 65 -10.14 -0.45 17.82
CA TRP A 65 -11.06 0.66 18.13
C TRP A 65 -12.43 0.17 18.62
N ARG A 66 -12.80 -1.10 18.41
CA ARG A 66 -14.10 -1.66 18.83
C ARG A 66 -14.11 -2.28 20.23
N GLU A 67 -12.97 -2.30 20.92
CA GLU A 67 -12.81 -2.84 22.28
C GLU A 67 -12.66 -1.73 23.35
N GLU A 68 -12.94 -0.46 23.02
CA GLU A 68 -13.13 0.65 23.98
C GLU A 68 -14.52 1.26 23.81
#